data_AF-X1RQF6-F1
#
_entry.id   AF-X1RQF6-F1
#
_cell.length_a   1.000
_cell.length_b   1.000
_cell.length_c   1.000
_cell.angle_alpha   90.00
_cell.angle_beta   90.00
_cell.angle_gamma   90.00
#
_symmetry.space_group_name_H-M   'P 1'
#
loop_
_entity.id
_entity.type
_entity.pdbx_description
1 polymer ?
#
loop_
_entity_poly.entity_id
_entity_poly.type
_entity_poly.pdbx_seq_one_letter_code
_entity_poly.pdbx_strand_id
1 'polypeptide(L)'
;MDKRKEMSCHISHAELTHVSRIIHKGPCLITGFSVAGHGAAGTADLYDGESASGQHKCRIDVLANTSFPWPITHPVDFDKGIYIEVAQETTYVTICYIPESWKDFH
;
A
#
# COMPACT_ATOMS: atom_id res chain seq x y z
N MET A 1 39.76 -4.60 -7.97
CA MET A 1 38.54 -5.12 -7.32
C MET A 1 37.82 -3.93 -6.73
N ASP A 2 36.97 -3.28 -7.51
CA ASP A 2 36.31 -2.02 -7.16
C ASP A 2 34.85 -2.33 -6.81
N LYS A 3 34.53 -2.39 -5.51
CA LYS A 3 33.17 -2.65 -5.00
C LYS A 3 32.39 -1.34 -5.00
N ARG A 4 32.02 -0.84 -6.17
CA ARG A 4 30.95 0.15 -6.25
C ARG A 4 29.64 -0.59 -5.93
N LYS A 5 29.18 -0.45 -4.68
CA LYS A 5 27.79 -0.71 -4.30
C LYS A 5 26.93 0.00 -5.34
N GLU A 6 26.25 -0.76 -6.19
CA GLU A 6 25.12 -0.23 -6.95
C GLU A 6 24.11 0.30 -5.93
N MET A 7 24.00 1.62 -5.85
CA MET A 7 22.82 2.25 -5.29
C MET A 7 21.69 1.94 -6.26
N SER A 8 20.92 0.88 -5.96
CA SER A 8 19.60 0.69 -6.56
C SER A 8 18.79 1.95 -6.26
N CYS A 9 18.45 2.70 -7.32
CA CYS A 9 17.47 3.77 -7.25
C CYS A 9 16.11 3.09 -7.06
N HIS A 10 15.68 2.93 -5.82
CA HIS A 10 14.36 2.41 -5.52
C HIS A 10 13.31 3.43 -5.97
N ILE A 11 12.57 3.11 -7.03
CA ILE A 11 11.50 3.95 -7.56
C ILE A 11 10.27 3.81 -6.66
N SER A 12 9.89 4.89 -6.00
CA SER A 12 8.61 4.96 -5.27
C SER A 12 7.45 5.04 -6.26
N HIS A 13 6.42 4.26 -6.00
CA HIS A 13 5.17 4.25 -6.74
C HIS A 13 4.07 4.87 -5.88
N ALA A 14 3.07 5.47 -6.54
CA ALA A 14 1.86 5.96 -5.90
C ALA A 14 0.65 5.56 -6.75
N GLU A 15 -0.34 4.91 -6.12
CA GLU A 15 -1.56 4.48 -6.79
C GLU A 15 -2.80 4.99 -6.07
N LEU A 16 -3.79 5.40 -6.86
CA LEU A 16 -5.12 5.79 -6.41
C LEU A 16 -6.13 4.73 -6.86
N THR A 17 -6.98 4.26 -5.94
CA THR A 17 -8.09 3.36 -6.26
C THR A 17 -9.33 3.69 -5.41
N HIS A 18 -10.50 3.30 -5.89
CA HIS A 18 -11.76 3.33 -5.15
C HIS A 18 -12.47 1.96 -5.21
N VAL A 19 -11.72 0.92 -5.60
CA VAL A 19 -12.20 -0.46 -5.72
C VAL A 19 -11.20 -1.42 -5.10
N SER A 20 -11.69 -2.55 -4.60
CA SER A 20 -10.86 -3.64 -4.09
C SER A 20 -10.06 -4.28 -5.23
N ARG A 21 -8.74 -4.41 -5.06
CA ARG A 21 -7.86 -5.01 -6.07
C ARG A 21 -6.46 -5.29 -5.53
N ILE A 22 -5.70 -6.05 -6.31
CA ILE A 22 -4.25 -6.09 -6.17
C ILE A 22 -3.67 -4.77 -6.69
N ILE A 23 -2.81 -4.16 -5.88
CA ILE A 23 -2.02 -2.97 -6.25
C ILE A 23 -0.64 -3.43 -6.74
N HIS A 24 0.01 -4.30 -5.98
CA HIS A 24 1.33 -4.81 -6.30
C HIS A 24 1.46 -6.28 -5.95
N LYS A 25 2.28 -7.03 -6.69
CA LYS A 25 2.60 -8.42 -6.40
C LYS A 25 4.06 -8.54 -5.96
N GLY A 26 4.28 -9.29 -4.89
CA GLY A 26 5.62 -9.53 -4.34
C GLY A 26 6.06 -8.51 -3.28
N PRO A 27 7.22 -8.78 -2.66
CA PRO A 27 7.82 -7.94 -1.63
C PRO A 27 7.92 -6.46 -1.95
N CYS A 28 7.50 -5.64 -1.00
CA CYS A 28 7.57 -4.20 -1.09
C CYS A 28 7.53 -3.54 0.29
N LEU A 29 7.89 -2.26 0.32
CA LEU A 29 7.78 -1.40 1.48
C LEU A 29 6.63 -0.41 1.26
N ILE A 30 5.65 -0.39 2.17
CA ILE A 30 4.64 0.67 2.19
C ILE A 30 5.24 1.91 2.85
N THR A 31 5.18 3.05 2.15
CA THR A 31 5.66 4.34 2.63
C THR A 31 4.53 5.33 2.89
N GLY A 32 3.32 5.05 2.41
CA GLY A 32 2.15 5.87 2.67
C GLY A 32 0.86 5.12 2.35
N PHE A 33 -0.17 5.37 3.15
CA PHE A 33 -1.52 4.85 2.92
C PHE A 33 -2.50 5.89 3.46
N SER A 34 -3.49 6.28 2.66
CA SER A 34 -4.51 7.24 3.09
C SER A 34 -5.86 6.91 2.49
N VAL A 35 -6.90 7.10 3.27
CA VAL A 35 -8.29 6.84 2.88
C VAL A 35 -9.08 8.13 2.97
N ALA A 36 -9.99 8.36 2.03
CA ALA A 36 -10.89 9.50 2.00
C ALA A 36 -12.32 9.05 1.71
N GLY A 37 -13.28 9.58 2.48
CA GLY A 37 -14.71 9.36 2.27
C GLY A 37 -15.30 10.50 1.43
N HIS A 38 -15.76 10.22 0.22
CA HIS A 38 -16.34 11.22 -0.68
C HIS A 38 -17.86 11.20 -0.62
N GLY A 39 -18.48 12.19 0.04
CA GLY A 39 -19.94 12.27 0.19
C GLY A 39 -20.54 11.29 1.21
N ALA A 40 -19.80 10.26 1.63
CA ALA A 40 -20.20 9.31 2.66
C ALA A 40 -18.98 8.84 3.48
N ALA A 41 -19.24 8.20 4.63
CA ALA A 41 -18.20 7.51 5.39
C ALA A 41 -17.60 6.38 4.55
N GLY A 42 -16.34 6.06 4.82
CA GLY A 42 -15.57 5.10 4.04
C GLY A 42 -14.70 4.22 4.91
N THR A 43 -14.42 3.02 4.41
CA THR A 43 -13.51 2.06 5.04
C THR A 43 -12.62 1.44 3.97
N ALA A 44 -11.33 1.32 4.27
CA ALA A 44 -10.44 0.45 3.51
C ALA A 44 -9.54 -0.39 4.42
N ASP A 45 -9.32 -1.62 4.00
CA ASP A 45 -8.48 -2.61 4.65
C ASP A 45 -7.30 -2.97 3.73
N LEU A 46 -6.10 -3.00 4.30
CA LEU A 46 -4.85 -3.28 3.61
C LEU A 46 -4.28 -4.62 4.05
N TYR A 47 -3.98 -5.48 3.08
CA TYR A 47 -3.52 -6.84 3.29
C TYR A 47 -2.18 -7.09 2.61
N ASP A 48 -1.30 -7.80 3.30
CA ASP A 48 -0.09 -8.39 2.74
C ASP A 48 -0.43 -9.74 2.10
N GLY A 49 -0.62 -9.68 0.78
CA GLY A 49 -1.12 -10.79 -0.04
C GLY A 49 -1.68 -10.31 -1.37
N GLU A 50 -2.14 -11.27 -2.18
CA GLU A 50 -2.83 -11.02 -3.45
C GLU A 50 -4.36 -10.99 -3.32
N SER A 51 -4.89 -11.12 -2.10
CA SER A 51 -6.33 -11.10 -1.80
C SER A 51 -6.59 -10.77 -0.33
N ALA A 52 -7.86 -10.62 0.05
CA ALA A 52 -8.30 -10.43 1.43
C ALA A 52 -7.97 -11.62 2.37
N SER A 53 -7.48 -12.74 1.85
CA SER A 53 -6.96 -13.85 2.66
C SER A 53 -5.51 -13.64 3.14
N GLY A 54 -4.87 -12.55 2.70
CA GLY A 54 -3.53 -12.14 3.15
C GLY A 54 -3.49 -11.73 4.62
N GLN A 55 -2.31 -11.39 5.13
CA GLN A 55 -2.19 -10.85 6.48
C GLN A 55 -2.79 -9.44 6.50
N HIS A 56 -3.83 -9.22 7.30
CA HIS A 56 -4.36 -7.88 7.54
C HIS A 56 -3.32 -7.03 8.27
N LYS A 57 -2.99 -5.86 7.71
CA LYS A 57 -1.94 -4.95 8.23
C LYS A 57 -2.52 -3.66 8.77
N CYS A 58 -3.56 -3.13 8.13
CA CYS A 58 -4.14 -1.84 8.49
C CYS A 58 -5.62 -1.79 8.10
N ARG A 59 -6.40 -1.10 8.92
CA ARG A 59 -7.74 -0.62 8.58
C ARG A 59 -7.79 0.88 8.84
N ILE A 60 -8.39 1.62 7.92
CA ILE A 60 -8.75 3.03 8.15
C ILE A 60 -10.24 3.21 7.90
N ASP A 61 -10.90 3.78 8.89
CA ASP A 61 -12.27 4.27 8.80
C ASP A 61 -12.24 5.81 8.74
N VAL A 62 -13.06 6.40 7.86
CA VAL A 62 -13.18 7.84 7.70
C VAL A 62 -14.63 8.28 7.71
N LEU A 63 -14.88 9.48 8.21
CA LEU A 63 -16.18 10.14 8.11
C LEU A 63 -16.39 10.72 6.70
N ALA A 64 -17.64 11.07 6.41
CA ALA A 64 -17.98 11.74 5.15
C ALA A 64 -17.20 13.04 4.97
N ASN A 65 -16.63 13.23 3.79
CA ASN A 65 -15.82 14.38 3.39
C ASN A 65 -14.56 14.60 4.23
N THR A 66 -14.03 13.54 4.83
CA THR A 66 -12.75 13.56 5.56
C THR A 66 -11.75 12.61 4.92
N SER A 67 -10.48 12.84 5.22
CA SER A 67 -9.40 11.92 4.88
C SER A 67 -8.53 11.65 6.09
N PHE A 68 -7.99 10.43 6.15
CA PHE A 68 -7.10 10.02 7.22
C PHE A 68 -5.91 9.23 6.64
N PRO A 69 -4.67 9.69 6.86
CA PRO A 69 -3.48 8.93 6.53
C PRO A 69 -3.12 7.96 7.66
N TRP A 70 -2.62 6.76 7.33
CA TRP A 70 -1.93 5.91 8.29
C TRP A 70 -0.65 6.65 8.74
N PRO A 71 -0.45 6.93 10.05
CA PRO A 71 0.78 7.56 10.54
C PRO A 71 1.99 6.62 10.49
N ILE A 72 2.44 6.31 9.28
CA ILE A 72 3.63 5.49 9.01
C ILE A 72 4.87 6.32 9.36
N THR A 73 5.53 5.97 10.47
CA THR A 73 6.78 6.62 10.90
C THR A 73 8.02 5.97 10.30
N HIS A 74 7.89 4.72 9.88
CA HIS A 74 8.92 3.92 9.21
C HIS A 74 8.24 3.04 8.16
N PRO A 75 8.86 2.76 7.00
CA PRO A 75 8.26 1.89 5.99
C PRO A 75 7.83 0.54 6.56
N VAL A 76 6.71 0.01 6.07
CA VAL A 76 6.14 -1.26 6.54
C VAL A 76 6.36 -2.35 5.52
N ASP A 77 6.97 -3.46 5.95
CA ASP A 77 7.25 -4.61 5.10
C ASP A 77 5.99 -5.40 4.74
N PHE A 78 5.86 -5.68 3.45
CA PHE A 78 4.87 -6.58 2.86
C PHE A 78 5.63 -7.66 2.07
N ASP A 79 5.45 -8.93 2.43
CA ASP A 79 6.23 -10.05 1.88
C ASP A 79 5.58 -10.68 0.62
N LYS A 80 4.28 -10.53 0.44
CA LYS A 80 3.51 -11.24 -0.61
C LYS A 80 2.96 -10.29 -1.66
N GLY A 81 2.83 -9.01 -1.34
CA GLY A 81 2.25 -8.00 -2.20
C GLY A 81 1.15 -7.24 -1.51
N ILE A 82 0.55 -6.30 -2.22
CA ILE A 82 -0.42 -5.35 -1.70
C ILE A 82 -1.78 -5.69 -2.27
N TYR A 83 -2.68 -6.15 -1.43
CA TYR A 83 -4.10 -6.21 -1.73
C TYR A 83 -4.85 -5.19 -0.88
N ILE A 84 -5.77 -4.48 -1.52
CA ILE A 84 -6.66 -3.56 -0.84
C ILE A 84 -8.11 -3.99 -1.00
N GLU A 85 -8.84 -3.93 0.10
CA GLU A 85 -10.29 -4.06 0.13
C GLU A 85 -10.91 -2.69 0.44
N VAL A 86 -11.78 -2.23 -0.46
CA VAL A 86 -12.49 -0.96 -0.36
C VAL A 86 -13.97 -1.27 -0.16
N ALA A 87 -14.52 -0.90 0.99
CA ALA A 87 -15.85 -1.35 1.41
C ALA A 87 -17.00 -0.59 0.72
N GLN A 88 -16.76 0.62 0.22
CA GLN A 88 -17.76 1.46 -0.46
C GLN A 88 -17.12 2.20 -1.64
N GLU A 89 -17.86 2.35 -2.74
CA GLU A 89 -17.40 3.09 -3.95
C GLU A 89 -17.04 4.56 -3.68
N THR A 90 -17.63 5.14 -2.63
CA THR A 90 -17.33 6.50 -2.16
C THR A 90 -15.98 6.61 -1.45
N THR A 91 -15.28 5.50 -1.23
CA THR A 91 -14.01 5.46 -0.54
C THR A 91 -12.87 5.52 -1.54
N TYR A 92 -12.06 6.57 -1.46
CA TYR A 92 -10.86 6.72 -2.26
C TYR A 92 -9.64 6.42 -1.42
N VAL A 93 -8.69 5.69 -2.00
CA VAL A 93 -7.47 5.30 -1.33
C VAL A 93 -6.26 5.67 -2.17
N THR A 94 -5.30 6.33 -1.55
CA THR A 94 -3.95 6.49 -2.10
C THR A 94 -2.97 5.65 -1.31
N ILE A 95 -2.15 4.88 -2.03
CA ILE A 95 -1.07 4.09 -1.46
C ILE A 95 0.25 4.42 -2.14
N CYS A 96 1.29 4.60 -1.33
CA CYS A 96 2.66 4.81 -1.76
C CYS A 96 3.51 3.62 -1.32
N TYR A 97 4.28 3.06 -2.24
CA TYR A 97 5.10 1.89 -1.98
C TYR A 97 6.38 1.87 -2.80
N ILE A 98 7.36 1.12 -2.31
CA ILE A 98 8.62 0.84 -2.98
C ILE A 98 8.67 -0.66 -3.23
N PRO A 99 8.59 -1.13 -4.48
CA PRO A 99 8.88 -2.53 -4.81
C PRO A 99 10.28 -2.90 -4.32
N GLU A 100 10.39 -4.01 -3.62
CA GLU A 100 11.71 -4.62 -3.48
C GLU A 100 12.01 -5.29 -4.81
N SER A 101 12.91 -4.70 -5.60
CA SER A 101 13.56 -5.44 -6.68
C SER A 101 14.20 -6.66 -6.02
N TRP A 102 13.64 -7.84 -6.22
CA TRP A 102 14.24 -9.05 -5.68
C TRP A 102 15.70 -9.10 -6.08
N LYS A 103 16.49 -9.54 -5.11
CA LYS A 103 17.89 -9.92 -5.25
C LYS A 103 18.07 -10.77 -6.52
N ASP A 104 18.46 -10.15 -7.61
CA ASP A 104 19.07 -10.80 -8.77
C ASP A 104 20.49 -11.30 -8.42
N PHE A 105 20.71 -11.83 -7.22
CA PHE A 105 21.94 -12.53 -6.83
C PHE A 105 21.61 -13.47 -5.66
N HIS A 106 21.27 -14.71 -5.97
CA HIS A 106 22.00 -15.91 -5.55
C HIS A 106 21.34 -17.19 -6.09
#